data_AF-A0A5J4U831-F1
#
_entry.id   AF-A0A5J4U831-F1
#
_cell.length_a   1.000
_cell.length_b   1.000
_cell.length_c   1.000
_cell.angle_alpha   90.00
_cell.angle_beta   90.00
_cell.angle_gamma   90.00
#
_symmetry.space_group_name_H-M   'P 1'
#
loop_
_entity.id
_entity.type
_entity.pdbx_description
1 polymer ?
#
loop_
_entity_poly.entity_id
_entity_poly.type
_entity_poly.pdbx_seq_one_letter_code
_entity_poly.pdbx_strand_id
1 'polypeptide(L)'
;MAALNEYNVVGGLIGLGEFILLEIVSESIDLEDVQQIVFINKKTYKLKDHIRFHKSIDNKINIALSITVPEGDYTKKDDEFTFTSNTTDWLTFPIDCQITRGIYRCEFKISEYSHFIFFGIKKSGLIIPFGQRPQDQPYAKGNMYFLYNGTVKQNDIETYGNNFMKNGDLISVEVNMDIVPRTVKLFINGNLQPIYMSGIPDSIQFSFSLWATGNTITVQSLKRLVQSTDATIQGAKEVKWE
;
A
#
# COMPACT_ATOMS: atom_id res chain seq x y z
N MET A 1 31.46 -25.40 38.21
CA MET A 1 31.68 -24.61 36.97
C MET A 1 30.96 -25.34 35.85
N ALA A 2 29.77 -24.87 35.48
CA ALA A 2 29.03 -25.42 34.34
C ALA A 2 29.70 -24.95 33.05
N ALA A 3 29.93 -25.88 32.12
CA ALA A 3 30.70 -25.66 30.91
C ALA A 3 29.91 -24.82 29.88
N LEU A 4 30.61 -23.91 29.20
CA LEU A 4 30.13 -22.92 28.21
C LEU A 4 29.47 -23.52 26.93
N ASN A 5 29.19 -24.83 26.93
CA ASN A 5 29.02 -25.64 25.73
C ASN A 5 27.56 -26.03 25.50
N GLU A 6 26.68 -25.83 26.49
CA GLU A 6 25.31 -26.35 26.45
C GLU A 6 24.29 -25.39 25.80
N TYR A 7 24.68 -24.14 25.50
CA TYR A 7 23.74 -23.14 24.94
C TYR A 7 24.27 -22.35 23.72
N ASN A 8 25.44 -22.70 23.19
CA ASN A 8 25.91 -22.13 21.93
C ASN A 8 25.36 -22.96 20.76
N VAL A 9 24.48 -22.37 19.94
CA VAL A 9 24.45 -22.76 18.53
C VAL A 9 25.86 -22.51 18.01
N VAL A 10 26.63 -23.57 17.74
CA VAL A 10 27.97 -23.41 17.16
C VAL A 10 27.84 -22.55 15.90
N GLY A 11 28.27 -21.28 15.97
CA GLY A 11 28.18 -20.32 14.86
C GLY A 11 27.12 -19.21 14.95
N GLY A 12 26.61 -18.83 16.13
CA GLY A 12 26.19 -17.43 16.32
C GLY A 12 27.39 -16.50 16.10
N LEU A 13 27.19 -15.30 15.51
CA LEU A 13 28.27 -14.32 15.38
C LEU A 13 28.84 -14.06 16.78
N ILE A 14 30.14 -14.35 16.95
CA ILE A 14 30.81 -14.30 18.24
C ILE A 14 30.55 -12.93 18.89
N GLY A 15 29.96 -12.94 20.08
CA GLY A 15 29.70 -11.73 20.86
C GLY A 15 28.33 -11.05 20.67
N LEU A 16 27.43 -11.58 19.83
CA LEU A 16 26.14 -10.93 19.53
C LEU A 16 24.90 -11.63 20.10
N GLY A 17 25.06 -12.69 20.90
CA GLY A 17 23.95 -13.42 21.53
C GLY A 17 23.25 -14.44 20.61
N GLU A 18 22.40 -15.28 21.19
CA GLU A 18 21.78 -16.44 20.53
C GLU A 18 20.80 -16.07 19.42
N PHE A 19 20.14 -14.90 19.51
CA PHE A 19 19.04 -14.50 18.62
C PHE A 19 19.41 -13.46 17.57
N ILE A 20 20.70 -13.11 17.42
CA ILE A 20 21.13 -12.01 16.53
C ILE A 20 20.61 -12.17 15.09
N LEU A 21 20.56 -13.38 14.55
CA LEU A 21 20.05 -13.61 13.20
C LEU A 21 18.54 -13.36 13.08
N LEU A 22 17.78 -13.63 14.14
CA LEU A 22 16.35 -13.30 14.19
C LEU A 22 16.15 -11.79 14.32
N GLU A 23 17.01 -11.10 15.07
CA GLU A 23 17.01 -9.62 15.16
C GLU A 23 17.34 -8.98 13.81
N ILE A 24 18.36 -9.47 13.11
CA ILE A 24 18.69 -9.01 11.75
C ILE A 24 17.52 -9.26 10.81
N VAL A 25 16.90 -10.45 10.85
CA VAL A 25 15.71 -10.73 10.04
C VAL A 25 14.55 -9.80 10.41
N SER A 26 14.32 -9.49 11.68
CA SER A 26 13.24 -8.57 12.07
C SER A 26 13.51 -7.13 11.64
N GLU A 27 14.76 -6.69 11.58
CA GLU A 27 15.15 -5.34 11.14
C GLU A 27 15.35 -5.22 9.62
N SER A 28 15.51 -6.33 8.89
CA SER A 28 15.74 -6.33 7.44
C SER A 28 14.57 -5.68 6.69
N ILE A 29 14.80 -4.63 5.91
CA ILE A 29 13.72 -3.90 5.24
C ILE A 29 13.07 -4.76 4.14
N ASP A 30 13.88 -5.54 3.41
CA ASP A 30 13.42 -6.29 2.24
C ASP A 30 13.24 -7.79 2.53
N LEU A 31 12.11 -8.34 2.03
CA LEU A 31 11.81 -9.78 2.12
C LEU A 31 12.87 -10.62 1.38
N GLU A 32 13.48 -10.07 0.33
CA GLU A 32 14.58 -10.68 -0.41
C GLU A 32 15.85 -10.80 0.44
N ASP A 33 16.20 -9.77 1.22
CA ASP A 33 17.34 -9.84 2.16
C ASP A 33 17.11 -10.93 3.20
N VAL A 34 15.88 -11.02 3.71
CA VAL A 34 15.49 -12.09 4.63
C VAL A 34 15.63 -13.46 3.98
N GLN A 35 15.16 -13.62 2.73
CA GLN A 35 15.32 -14.86 1.98
C GLN A 35 16.81 -15.21 1.80
N GLN A 36 17.63 -14.24 1.41
CA GLN A 36 19.07 -14.45 1.24
C GLN A 36 19.71 -14.95 2.54
N ILE A 37 19.41 -14.33 3.69
CA ILE A 37 19.91 -14.75 5.01
C ILE A 37 19.51 -16.20 5.33
N VAL A 38 18.24 -16.55 5.11
CA VAL A 38 17.73 -17.90 5.40
C VAL A 38 18.38 -18.95 4.49
N PHE A 39 18.73 -18.60 3.25
CA PHE A 39 19.32 -19.54 2.29
C PHE A 39 20.85 -19.61 2.28
N ILE A 40 21.56 -18.87 3.15
CA ILE A 40 23.04 -18.91 3.21
C ILE A 40 23.57 -20.34 3.47
N ASN A 41 23.03 -21.04 4.46
CA ASN A 41 23.44 -22.41 4.78
C ASN A 41 22.38 -23.19 5.57
N LYS A 42 22.64 -24.49 5.81
CA LYS A 42 21.74 -25.38 6.57
C LYS A 42 21.40 -24.89 7.98
N LYS A 43 22.26 -24.11 8.63
CA LYS A 43 22.01 -23.57 9.98
C LYS A 43 21.07 -22.37 9.92
N THR A 44 21.32 -21.41 9.03
CA THR A 44 20.43 -20.25 8.85
C THR A 44 19.08 -20.65 8.27
N TYR A 45 19.03 -21.73 7.48
CA TYR A 45 17.78 -22.29 6.98
C TYR A 45 16.80 -22.73 8.08
N LYS A 46 17.31 -23.13 9.26
CA LYS A 46 16.46 -23.49 10.42
C LYS A 46 15.73 -22.30 11.03
N LEU A 47 16.13 -21.06 10.73
CA LEU A 47 15.44 -19.86 11.21
C LEU A 47 13.98 -19.85 10.77
N LYS A 48 13.68 -20.41 9.59
CA LYS A 48 12.32 -20.47 9.04
C LYS A 48 11.33 -21.23 9.92
N ASP A 49 11.82 -22.12 10.79
CA ASP A 49 11.00 -22.97 11.66
C ASP A 49 10.75 -22.30 13.02
N HIS A 50 11.36 -21.14 13.29
CA HIS A 50 11.25 -20.45 14.56
C HIS A 50 10.03 -19.52 14.59
N ILE A 51 9.23 -19.55 15.66
CA ILE A 51 8.00 -18.73 15.78
C ILE A 51 8.25 -17.21 15.62
N ARG A 52 9.38 -16.70 16.13
CA ARG A 52 9.75 -15.28 15.95
C ARG A 52 10.08 -14.94 14.49
N PHE A 53 10.54 -15.90 13.69
CA PHE A 53 10.74 -15.69 12.27
C PHE A 53 9.40 -15.47 11.57
N HIS A 54 8.42 -16.34 11.80
CA HIS A 54 7.07 -16.17 11.24
C HIS A 54 6.44 -14.82 11.64
N LYS A 55 6.52 -14.46 12.92
CA LYS A 55 6.04 -13.15 13.39
C LYS A 55 6.76 -11.97 12.70
N SER A 56 8.06 -12.10 12.44
CA SER A 56 8.84 -11.07 11.75
C SER A 56 8.44 -10.96 10.28
N ILE A 57 8.18 -12.08 9.61
CA ILE A 57 7.66 -12.09 8.23
C ILE A 57 6.25 -11.49 8.17
N ASP A 58 5.36 -11.89 9.07
CA ASP A 58 3.98 -11.39 9.12
C ASP A 58 3.94 -9.88 9.34
N ASN A 59 4.80 -9.33 10.20
CA ASN A 59 4.94 -7.89 10.42
C ASN A 59 5.54 -7.14 9.22
N LYS A 60 6.30 -7.82 8.35
CA LYS A 60 6.82 -7.23 7.11
C LYS A 60 5.82 -7.27 5.97
N ILE A 61 4.98 -8.30 5.95
CA ILE A 61 3.89 -8.44 4.99
C ILE A 61 2.77 -7.47 5.34
N ASN A 62 2.36 -7.40 6.61
CA ASN A 62 1.31 -6.51 7.08
C ASN A 62 1.91 -5.20 7.59
N ILE A 63 1.82 -4.15 6.78
CA ILE A 63 2.36 -2.84 7.13
C ILE A 63 1.35 -2.12 8.01
N ALA A 64 1.83 -1.58 9.13
CA ALA A 64 1.00 -0.76 10.01
C ALA A 64 0.47 0.47 9.24
N LEU A 65 -0.84 0.67 9.31
CA LEU A 65 -1.50 1.83 8.74
C LEU A 65 -1.27 3.06 9.63
N SER A 66 -0.99 4.19 9.01
CA SER A 66 -1.00 5.51 9.63
C SER A 66 -1.52 6.51 8.62
N ILE A 67 -2.30 7.49 9.09
CA ILE A 67 -2.87 8.57 8.28
C ILE A 67 -2.77 9.84 9.10
N THR A 68 -1.94 10.77 8.65
CA THR A 68 -1.71 12.07 9.30
C THR A 68 -2.32 13.17 8.45
N VAL A 69 -3.43 13.72 8.93
CA VAL A 69 -4.16 14.82 8.30
C VAL A 69 -4.53 15.86 9.37
N PRO A 70 -4.72 17.13 8.98
CA PRO A 70 -5.23 18.13 9.92
C PRO A 70 -6.64 17.74 10.40
N GLU A 71 -7.07 18.33 11.52
CA GLU A 71 -8.49 18.34 11.85
C GLU A 71 -9.29 18.96 10.70
N GLY A 72 -10.49 18.44 10.47
CA GLY A 72 -11.36 18.90 9.40
C GLY A 72 -12.76 18.32 9.56
N ASP A 73 -13.62 18.58 8.58
CA ASP A 73 -15.02 18.17 8.60
C ASP A 73 -15.18 16.68 8.21
N TYR A 74 -14.62 15.80 9.02
CA TYR A 74 -14.81 14.35 8.94
C TYR A 74 -14.89 13.74 10.35
N THR A 75 -15.44 12.54 10.42
CA THR A 75 -15.37 11.69 11.60
C THR A 75 -14.48 10.49 11.31
N LYS A 76 -13.70 10.09 12.32
CA LYS A 76 -12.85 8.90 12.27
C LYS A 76 -13.27 7.95 13.38
N LYS A 77 -13.45 6.67 13.06
CA LYS A 77 -13.53 5.60 14.06
C LYS A 77 -12.12 5.07 14.27
N ASP A 78 -11.53 5.37 15.42
CA ASP A 78 -10.10 5.14 15.67
C ASP A 78 -9.70 3.66 15.58
N ASP A 79 -10.58 2.74 15.98
CA ASP A 79 -10.30 1.30 15.98
C ASP A 79 -10.31 0.66 14.57
N GLU A 80 -10.79 1.36 13.54
CA GLU A 80 -11.08 0.75 12.23
C GLU A 80 -10.47 1.47 11.02
N PHE A 81 -9.75 2.59 11.17
CA PHE A 81 -9.37 3.46 10.04
C PHE A 81 -10.55 3.76 9.10
N THR A 82 -11.74 3.96 9.69
CA THR A 82 -12.97 4.33 8.99
C THR A 82 -13.16 5.83 9.06
N PHE A 83 -13.28 6.47 7.90
CA PHE A 83 -13.42 7.92 7.74
C PHE A 83 -14.74 8.23 7.06
N THR A 84 -15.53 9.12 7.66
CA THR A 84 -16.80 9.60 7.11
C THR A 84 -16.75 11.10 6.93
N SER A 85 -17.05 11.61 5.73
CA SER A 85 -17.10 13.05 5.47
C SER A 85 -18.34 13.68 6.13
N ASN A 86 -18.14 14.82 6.78
CA ASN A 86 -19.23 15.65 7.32
C ASN A 86 -19.51 16.88 6.44
N THR A 87 -18.81 17.02 5.31
CA THR A 87 -18.90 18.18 4.41
C THR A 87 -19.09 17.76 2.96
N THR A 88 -19.43 18.72 2.09
CA THR A 88 -19.42 18.59 0.63
C THR A 88 -18.20 19.31 0.04
N ASP A 89 -17.03 18.90 0.50
CA ASP A 89 -15.72 19.42 0.09
C ASP A 89 -14.73 18.28 -0.08
N TRP A 90 -13.68 18.50 -0.88
CA TRP A 90 -12.67 17.48 -1.14
C TRP A 90 -11.79 17.22 0.09
N LEU A 91 -11.84 16.00 0.60
CA LEU A 91 -10.99 15.53 1.69
C LEU A 91 -10.08 14.41 1.18
N THR A 92 -8.81 14.73 0.91
CA THR A 92 -7.81 13.75 0.44
C THR A 92 -6.99 13.25 1.62
N PHE A 93 -7.00 11.93 1.84
CA PHE A 93 -6.29 11.26 2.92
C PHE A 93 -5.10 10.48 2.36
N PRO A 94 -3.86 10.83 2.73
CA PRO A 94 -2.69 10.04 2.40
C PRO A 94 -2.51 8.88 3.39
N ILE A 95 -2.00 7.75 2.91
CA ILE A 95 -1.43 6.72 3.77
C ILE A 95 0.02 7.11 4.06
N ASP A 96 0.42 7.17 5.33
CA ASP A 96 1.75 7.56 5.80
C ASP A 96 2.78 6.42 5.59
N CYS A 97 2.83 5.89 4.38
CA CYS A 97 3.82 4.92 3.96
C CYS A 97 4.39 5.38 2.61
N GLN A 98 5.65 5.81 2.63
CA GLN A 98 6.39 6.15 1.43
C GLN A 98 6.92 4.88 0.79
N ILE A 99 6.59 4.68 -0.49
CA ILE A 99 6.93 3.47 -1.24
C ILE A 99 7.89 3.85 -2.35
N THR A 100 9.08 3.27 -2.34
CA THR A 100 10.15 3.53 -3.32
C THR A 100 10.64 2.29 -4.05
N ARG A 101 10.30 1.10 -3.54
CA ARG A 101 10.67 -0.23 -4.05
C ARG A 101 9.62 -1.24 -3.61
N GLY A 102 9.66 -2.46 -4.13
CA GLY A 102 8.76 -3.53 -3.74
C GLY A 102 7.38 -3.47 -4.40
N ILE A 103 6.57 -4.45 -4.04
CA ILE A 103 5.19 -4.59 -4.50
C ILE A 103 4.28 -4.44 -3.30
N TYR A 104 3.31 -3.54 -3.40
CA TYR A 104 2.40 -3.21 -2.29
C TYR A 104 0.96 -3.23 -2.75
N ARG A 105 0.06 -3.61 -1.86
CA ARG A 105 -1.38 -3.53 -2.08
C ARG A 105 -2.05 -2.85 -0.90
N CYS A 106 -2.79 -1.79 -1.19
CA CYS A 106 -3.67 -1.13 -0.22
C CYS A 106 -5.12 -1.50 -0.52
N GLU A 107 -5.85 -1.91 0.51
CA GLU A 107 -7.24 -2.37 0.42
C GLU A 107 -8.17 -1.39 1.14
N PHE A 108 -9.27 -1.05 0.48
CA PHE A 108 -10.28 -0.11 0.95
C PHE A 108 -11.66 -0.73 0.84
N LYS A 109 -12.50 -0.52 1.84
CA LYS A 109 -13.91 -0.87 1.80
C LYS A 109 -14.73 0.39 1.62
N ILE A 110 -15.59 0.39 0.61
CA ILE A 110 -16.62 1.41 0.46
C ILE A 110 -17.79 1.02 1.35
N SER A 111 -17.95 1.71 2.47
CA SER A 111 -19.00 1.39 3.44
C SER A 111 -20.32 2.05 3.03
N GLU A 112 -20.27 3.34 2.73
CA GLU A 112 -21.37 4.17 2.27
C GLU A 112 -20.77 5.20 1.30
N TYR A 113 -21.28 5.38 0.10
CA TYR A 113 -20.91 6.54 -0.71
C TYR A 113 -22.10 7.00 -1.53
N SER A 114 -22.11 8.29 -1.83
CA SER A 114 -23.13 8.90 -2.68
C SER A 114 -22.53 9.29 -4.03
N HIS A 115 -21.44 10.08 -4.04
CA HIS A 115 -20.76 10.51 -5.26
C HIS A 115 -19.30 10.92 -4.98
N PHE A 116 -18.45 10.87 -6.02
CA PHE A 116 -17.10 11.48 -6.06
C PHE A 116 -16.11 11.04 -4.97
N ILE A 117 -15.95 9.73 -4.81
CA ILE A 117 -14.78 9.15 -4.12
C ILE A 117 -13.71 8.73 -5.14
N PHE A 118 -12.45 8.66 -4.69
CA PHE A 118 -11.36 8.07 -5.47
C PHE A 118 -10.35 7.31 -4.63
N PHE A 119 -9.59 6.45 -5.30
CA PHE A 119 -8.46 5.70 -4.75
C PHE A 119 -7.27 5.80 -5.71
N GLY A 120 -6.07 6.03 -5.21
CA GLY A 120 -4.93 6.20 -6.10
C GLY A 120 -3.63 6.41 -5.37
N ILE A 121 -2.72 7.08 -6.07
CA ILE A 121 -1.38 7.39 -5.58
C ILE A 121 -1.08 8.87 -5.78
N LYS A 122 -0.17 9.38 -4.95
CA LYS A 122 0.45 10.68 -5.11
C LYS A 122 1.97 10.57 -5.00
N LYS A 123 2.70 11.54 -5.55
CA LYS A 123 4.12 11.75 -5.24
C LYS A 123 4.28 11.88 -3.73
N SER A 124 5.27 11.20 -3.17
CA SER A 124 5.55 11.33 -1.73
C SER A 124 5.81 12.78 -1.35
N GLY A 125 5.26 13.21 -0.21
CA GLY A 125 5.39 14.59 0.26
C GLY A 125 4.49 15.61 -0.43
N LEU A 126 3.78 15.26 -1.51
CA LEU A 126 2.74 16.14 -2.05
C LEU A 126 1.63 16.34 -1.02
N ILE A 127 1.35 17.57 -0.62
CA ILE A 127 0.22 17.89 0.26
C ILE A 127 -0.92 18.43 -0.59
N ILE A 128 -2.09 17.81 -0.49
CA ILE A 128 -3.35 18.30 -1.06
C ILE A 128 -4.22 18.72 0.13
N PRO A 129 -4.33 20.03 0.44
CA PRO A 129 -5.12 20.50 1.56
C PRO A 129 -6.59 20.13 1.41
N PHE A 130 -7.30 19.98 2.52
CA PHE A 130 -8.76 19.85 2.50
C PHE A 130 -9.42 21.05 1.83
N GLY A 131 -10.52 20.79 1.11
CA GLY A 131 -11.21 21.75 0.26
C GLY A 131 -10.57 21.95 -1.12
N GLN A 132 -9.36 21.44 -1.36
CA GLN A 132 -8.68 21.57 -2.66
C GLN A 132 -8.97 20.37 -3.56
N ARG A 133 -9.18 20.63 -4.86
CA ARG A 133 -9.46 19.57 -5.82
C ARG A 133 -8.16 18.90 -6.27
N PRO A 134 -8.10 17.56 -6.33
CA PRO A 134 -6.91 16.84 -6.78
C PRO A 134 -6.53 17.13 -8.23
N GLN A 135 -7.50 17.52 -9.07
CA GLN A 135 -7.30 17.84 -10.49
C GLN A 135 -6.87 19.28 -10.77
N ASP A 136 -6.89 20.16 -9.75
CA ASP A 136 -6.51 21.56 -9.93
C ASP A 136 -4.97 21.68 -9.79
N GLN A 137 -4.37 22.66 -10.46
CA GLN A 137 -2.97 23.00 -10.23
C GLN A 137 -2.80 23.63 -8.83
N PRO A 138 -1.70 23.35 -8.10
CA PRO A 138 -0.50 22.62 -8.52
C PRO A 138 -0.55 21.09 -8.31
N TYR A 139 -1.68 20.53 -7.87
CA TYR A 139 -1.77 19.15 -7.41
C TYR A 139 -1.88 18.13 -8.53
N ALA A 140 -2.53 18.51 -9.64
CA ALA A 140 -2.93 17.62 -10.74
C ALA A 140 -1.80 16.76 -11.33
N LYS A 141 -0.57 17.29 -11.36
CA LYS A 141 0.64 16.59 -11.87
C LYS A 141 1.28 15.65 -10.86
N GLY A 142 0.88 15.79 -9.60
CA GLY A 142 1.46 15.08 -8.46
C GLY A 142 0.63 13.89 -8.01
N ASN A 143 -0.55 13.64 -8.58
CA ASN A 143 -1.42 12.54 -8.20
C ASN A 143 -2.13 11.93 -9.42
N MET A 144 -2.45 10.63 -9.34
CA MET A 144 -3.23 9.91 -10.34
C MET A 144 -4.11 8.89 -9.60
N TYR A 145 -5.38 8.78 -10.01
CA TYR A 145 -6.38 8.05 -9.24
C TYR A 145 -7.46 7.40 -10.10
N PHE A 146 -8.08 6.38 -9.52
CA PHE A 146 -9.29 5.71 -9.99
C PHE A 146 -10.51 6.34 -9.30
N LEU A 147 -11.44 6.89 -10.08
CA LEU A 147 -12.72 7.43 -9.61
C LEU A 147 -13.76 6.33 -9.44
N TYR A 148 -14.79 6.62 -8.63
CA TYR A 148 -15.91 5.70 -8.36
C TYR A 148 -16.61 5.16 -9.61
N ASN A 149 -16.60 5.88 -10.73
CA ASN A 149 -17.18 5.46 -12.01
C ASN A 149 -16.23 4.60 -12.87
N GLY A 150 -15.08 4.20 -12.32
CA GLY A 150 -14.06 3.41 -13.00
C GLY A 150 -13.06 4.24 -13.82
N THR A 151 -13.23 5.57 -13.90
CA THR A 151 -12.33 6.43 -14.65
C THR A 151 -10.95 6.53 -14.01
N VAL A 152 -9.89 6.41 -14.80
CA VAL A 152 -8.54 6.82 -14.40
C VAL A 152 -8.34 8.29 -14.75
N LYS A 153 -7.87 9.10 -13.80
CA LYS A 153 -7.70 10.55 -13.97
C LYS A 153 -6.32 11.03 -13.52
N GLN A 154 -5.71 11.91 -14.32
CA GLN A 154 -4.54 12.74 -14.01
C GLN A 154 -4.59 14.00 -14.88
N ASN A 155 -4.15 15.16 -14.38
CA ASN A 155 -4.04 16.39 -15.20
C ASN A 155 -5.33 16.77 -15.93
N ASP A 156 -6.48 16.52 -15.31
CA ASP A 156 -7.82 16.70 -15.91
C ASP A 156 -8.12 15.84 -17.16
N ILE A 157 -7.24 14.88 -17.47
CA ILE A 157 -7.44 13.89 -18.53
C ILE A 157 -8.09 12.65 -17.94
N GLU A 158 -9.15 12.18 -18.59
CA GLU A 158 -9.95 11.04 -18.15
C GLU A 158 -9.82 9.87 -19.11
N THR A 159 -9.67 8.68 -18.56
CA THR A 159 -9.64 7.42 -19.31
C THR A 159 -10.65 6.44 -18.73
N TYR A 160 -11.66 6.09 -19.54
CA TYR A 160 -12.79 5.23 -19.17
C TYR A 160 -12.57 3.77 -19.56
N GLY A 161 -13.22 2.86 -18.84
CA GLY A 161 -13.29 1.42 -19.18
C GLY A 161 -13.21 0.44 -18.01
N ASN A 162 -12.86 0.88 -16.79
CA ASN A 162 -13.05 0.03 -15.61
C ASN A 162 -14.52 0.01 -15.16
N ASN A 163 -14.87 -0.95 -14.32
CA ASN A 163 -16.21 -1.03 -13.74
C ASN A 163 -16.44 0.09 -12.72
N PHE A 164 -17.71 0.41 -12.52
CA PHE A 164 -18.16 1.27 -11.43
C PHE A 164 -17.93 0.57 -10.09
N MET A 165 -17.43 1.34 -9.13
CA MET A 165 -17.32 0.96 -7.73
C MET A 165 -18.64 1.28 -7.03
N LYS A 166 -19.10 0.42 -6.12
CA LYS A 166 -20.37 0.57 -5.41
C LYS A 166 -20.25 0.33 -3.89
N ASN A 167 -21.32 0.62 -3.15
CA ASN A 167 -21.41 0.33 -1.72
C ASN A 167 -21.13 -1.16 -1.48
N GLY A 168 -20.28 -1.43 -0.50
CA GLY A 168 -19.86 -2.78 -0.16
C GLY A 168 -18.73 -3.33 -1.03
N ASP A 169 -18.22 -2.63 -2.03
CA ASP A 169 -17.07 -3.12 -2.79
C ASP A 169 -15.78 -3.05 -1.97
N LEU A 170 -14.95 -4.08 -2.16
CA LEU A 170 -13.55 -4.10 -1.76
C LEU A 170 -12.69 -3.60 -2.92
N ILE A 171 -12.05 -2.46 -2.73
CA ILE A 171 -11.15 -1.86 -3.71
C ILE A 171 -9.71 -2.16 -3.31
N SER A 172 -8.93 -2.75 -4.21
CA SER A 172 -7.49 -2.94 -3.99
C SER A 172 -6.69 -2.18 -5.04
N VAL A 173 -5.72 -1.41 -4.57
CA VAL A 173 -4.74 -0.73 -5.43
C VAL A 173 -3.40 -1.42 -5.22
N GLU A 174 -2.91 -2.11 -6.26
CA GLU A 174 -1.58 -2.75 -6.25
C GLU A 174 -0.58 -1.86 -6.98
N VAL A 175 0.55 -1.59 -6.36
CA VAL A 175 1.69 -0.87 -6.93
C VAL A 175 2.85 -1.85 -7.08
N ASN A 176 3.48 -1.86 -8.25
CA ASN A 176 4.73 -2.59 -8.48
C ASN A 176 5.84 -1.59 -8.83
N MET A 177 6.76 -1.39 -7.88
CA MET A 177 7.89 -0.47 -8.02
C MET A 177 9.15 -1.11 -8.61
N ASP A 178 9.19 -2.43 -8.75
CA ASP A 178 10.39 -3.21 -9.11
C ASP A 178 10.54 -3.42 -10.63
N ILE A 179 9.54 -3.03 -11.41
CA ILE A 179 9.54 -3.11 -12.87
C ILE A 179 9.67 -1.74 -13.52
N VAL A 180 10.15 -1.70 -14.76
CA VAL A 180 10.24 -0.48 -15.58
C VAL A 180 9.45 -0.69 -16.88
N PRO A 181 8.37 0.08 -17.13
CA PRO A 181 7.82 1.12 -16.28
C PRO A 181 7.13 0.57 -15.02
N ARG A 182 7.25 1.29 -13.88
CA ARG A 182 6.51 0.98 -12.64
C ARG A 182 5.02 1.10 -12.87
N THR A 183 4.21 0.29 -12.18
CA THR A 183 2.77 0.19 -12.49
C THR A 183 1.86 0.31 -11.27
N VAL A 184 0.60 0.69 -11.53
CA VAL A 184 -0.51 0.62 -10.57
C VAL A 184 -1.69 -0.10 -11.21
N LYS A 185 -2.21 -1.12 -10.54
CA LYS A 185 -3.36 -1.92 -10.97
C LYS A 185 -4.53 -1.75 -9.99
N LEU A 186 -5.74 -1.70 -10.53
CA LEU A 186 -6.98 -1.66 -9.76
C LEU A 186 -7.63 -3.05 -9.74
N PHE A 187 -8.09 -3.47 -8.57
CA PHE A 187 -8.94 -4.63 -8.38
C PHE A 187 -10.25 -4.22 -7.70
N ILE A 188 -11.38 -4.75 -8.19
CA ILE A 188 -12.70 -4.57 -7.58
C ILE A 188 -13.21 -5.95 -7.18
N ASN A 189 -13.38 -6.18 -5.88
CA ASN A 189 -13.74 -7.47 -5.30
C ASN A 189 -12.82 -8.61 -5.79
N GLY A 190 -11.51 -8.34 -5.86
CA GLY A 190 -10.49 -9.28 -6.33
C GLY A 190 -10.36 -9.40 -7.86
N ASN A 191 -11.25 -8.78 -8.64
CA ASN A 191 -11.18 -8.83 -10.10
C ASN A 191 -10.32 -7.68 -10.64
N LEU A 192 -9.24 -8.02 -11.35
CA LEU A 192 -8.38 -7.03 -12.02
C LEU A 192 -9.22 -6.22 -13.03
N GLN A 193 -8.99 -4.91 -13.07
CA GLN A 193 -9.63 -4.00 -14.00
C GLN A 193 -8.75 -3.73 -15.24
N PRO A 194 -9.35 -3.44 -16.42
CA PRO A 194 -8.61 -3.38 -17.69
C PRO A 194 -7.67 -2.18 -17.82
N ILE A 195 -7.82 -1.12 -17.02
CA ILE A 195 -6.99 0.08 -17.12
C ILE A 195 -6.02 0.12 -15.96
N TYR A 196 -4.74 0.32 -16.28
CA TYR A 196 -3.65 0.41 -15.32
C TYR A 196 -2.82 1.67 -15.55
N MET A 197 -2.17 2.15 -14.49
CA MET A 197 -1.26 3.28 -14.54
C MET A 197 0.17 2.79 -14.76
N SER A 198 0.99 3.54 -15.48
CA SER A 198 2.41 3.21 -15.69
C SER A 198 3.32 4.44 -15.62
N GLY A 199 4.61 4.19 -15.46
CA GLY A 199 5.63 5.26 -15.46
C GLY A 199 5.59 6.13 -14.19
N ILE A 200 5.04 5.59 -13.11
CA ILE A 200 4.87 6.33 -11.85
C ILE A 200 6.21 6.75 -11.23
N PRO A 201 6.22 7.81 -10.40
CA PRO A 201 7.44 8.36 -9.80
C PRO A 201 8.25 7.35 -8.97
N ASP A 202 9.52 7.66 -8.70
CA ASP A 202 10.43 6.86 -7.85
C ASP A 202 9.98 6.74 -6.39
N SER A 203 9.05 7.60 -5.97
CA SER A 203 8.53 7.62 -4.62
C SER A 203 7.07 8.06 -4.61
N ILE A 204 6.20 7.20 -4.09
CA ILE A 204 4.76 7.43 -4.02
C ILE A 204 4.20 7.19 -2.61
N GLN A 205 2.97 7.63 -2.39
CA GLN A 205 2.12 7.24 -1.27
C GLN A 205 0.74 6.87 -1.81
N PHE A 206 0.09 5.88 -1.22
CA PHE A 206 -1.33 5.65 -1.46
C PHE A 206 -2.16 6.81 -0.93
N SER A 207 -3.29 7.08 -1.58
CA SER A 207 -4.26 8.07 -1.12
C SER A 207 -5.67 7.71 -1.53
N PHE A 208 -6.65 8.12 -0.74
CA PHE A 208 -8.07 8.07 -1.09
C PHE A 208 -8.73 9.40 -0.78
N SER A 209 -9.96 9.60 -1.27
CA SER A 209 -10.70 10.82 -0.98
C SER A 209 -12.18 10.59 -0.76
N LEU A 210 -12.73 11.48 0.07
CA LEU A 210 -14.15 11.68 0.27
C LEU A 210 -14.53 13.06 -0.27
N TRP A 211 -15.75 13.22 -0.75
CA TRP A 211 -16.25 14.51 -1.22
C TRP A 211 -17.59 14.89 -0.58
N ALA A 212 -18.63 14.07 -0.72
CA ALA A 212 -19.95 14.41 -0.19
C ALA A 212 -20.14 13.95 1.26
N THR A 213 -21.01 14.66 1.99
CA THR A 213 -21.41 14.30 3.36
C THR A 213 -21.94 12.86 3.41
N GLY A 214 -21.54 12.12 4.43
CA GLY A 214 -21.90 10.71 4.63
C GLY A 214 -21.04 9.70 3.86
N ASN A 215 -20.20 10.14 2.91
CA ASN A 215 -19.29 9.23 2.22
C ASN A 215 -18.31 8.65 3.24
N THR A 216 -18.20 7.34 3.27
CA THR A 216 -17.50 6.55 4.27
C THR A 216 -16.61 5.50 3.61
N ILE A 217 -15.31 5.60 3.87
CA ILE A 217 -14.30 4.63 3.43
C ILE A 217 -13.59 4.07 4.67
N THR A 218 -13.36 2.77 4.66
CA THR A 218 -12.54 2.07 5.65
C THR A 218 -11.26 1.58 4.98
N VAL A 219 -10.09 1.96 5.50
CA VAL A 219 -8.82 1.39 5.03
C VAL A 219 -8.62 0.05 5.72
N GLN A 220 -8.70 -1.05 4.97
CA GLN A 220 -8.68 -2.40 5.54
C GLN A 220 -7.28 -2.92 5.79
N SER A 221 -6.36 -2.71 4.83
CA SER A 221 -4.99 -3.18 4.98
C SER A 221 -4.03 -2.47 4.04
N LEU A 222 -2.76 -2.43 4.45
CA LEU A 222 -1.63 -2.18 3.56
C LEU A 222 -0.69 -3.37 3.68
N LYS A 223 -0.43 -4.04 2.56
CA LYS A 223 0.40 -5.25 2.53
C LYS A 223 1.52 -5.14 1.53
N ARG A 224 2.69 -5.66 1.89
CA ARG A 224 3.76 -5.97 0.94
C ARG A 224 3.50 -7.34 0.32
N LEU A 225 3.64 -7.46 -0.99
CA LEU A 225 3.47 -8.70 -1.74
C LEU A 225 4.84 -9.26 -2.13
N VAL A 226 4.94 -10.59 -2.18
CA VAL A 226 6.16 -11.29 -2.65
C VAL A 226 6.26 -11.29 -4.18
N GLN A 227 5.11 -11.27 -4.85
CA GLN A 227 4.99 -11.25 -6.30
C GLN A 227 3.83 -10.36 -6.70
N SER A 228 3.94 -9.71 -7.86
CA SER A 228 2.80 -9.00 -8.45
C SER A 228 1.73 -10.01 -8.82
N THR A 229 0.48 -9.58 -8.80
CA THR A 229 -0.60 -10.44 -9.27
C THR A 229 -0.46 -10.62 -10.78
N ASP A 230 -0.11 -11.85 -11.18
CA ASP A 230 -0.09 -12.31 -12.56
C ASP A 230 -1.52 -12.36 -13.10
N ALA A 231 -1.96 -11.21 -13.58
CA ALA A 231 -3.23 -11.05 -14.24
C ALA A 231 -3.00 -10.17 -15.47
N THR A 232 -3.16 -10.80 -16.63
CA THR A 232 -3.15 -10.15 -17.94
C THR A 232 -4.58 -10.10 -18.43
N ILE A 233 -5.08 -8.91 -18.77
CA ILE A 233 -6.40 -8.74 -19.35
C ILE A 233 -6.24 -8.43 -20.83
N GLN A 234 -6.97 -9.17 -21.68
CA GLN A 234 -7.02 -8.86 -23.10
C GLN A 234 -7.64 -7.47 -23.30
N GLY A 235 -6.97 -6.62 -24.09
CA GLY A 235 -7.42 -5.24 -24.30
C GLY A 235 -7.11 -4.28 -23.15
N ALA A 236 -6.15 -4.64 -22.27
CA ALA A 236 -5.71 -3.73 -21.22
C ALA A 236 -5.23 -2.39 -21.79
N LYS A 237 -5.60 -1.29 -21.13
CA LYS A 237 -5.26 0.08 -21.52
C LYS A 237 -4.31 0.70 -20.51
N GLU A 238 -3.19 1.20 -21.02
CA GLU A 238 -2.19 1.91 -20.23
C GLU A 238 -2.56 3.40 -20.11
N VAL A 239 -2.42 3.96 -18.91
CA VAL A 239 -2.41 5.41 -18.67
C VAL A 239 -1.05 5.79 -18.10
N LYS A 240 -0.27 6.53 -18.88
CA LYS A 240 1.09 6.95 -18.50
C LYS A 240 1.02 8.15 -17.56
N TRP A 241 1.90 8.14 -16.56
CA TRP A 241 2.11 9.29 -15.69
C TRP A 241 2.74 10.46 -16.46
N GLU A 242 2.12 11.64 -16.37
CA GLU A 242 2.57 12.89 -16.99
C GLU A 242 2.77 14.04 -15.99
#